data_AF-A0AAW8LEC5-F1
#
_entry.id   AF-A0AAW8LEC5-F1
#
_cell.length_a   1.000
_cell.length_b   1.000
_cell.length_c   1.000
_cell.angle_alpha   90.00
_cell.angle_beta   90.00
_cell.angle_gamma   90.00
#
_symmetry.space_group_name_H-M   'P 1'
#
loop_
_entity.id
_entity.type
_entity.pdbx_description
1 polymer ?
#
loop_
_entity_poly.entity_id
_entity_poly.type
_entity_poly.pdbx_seq_one_letter_code
_entity_poly.pdbx_strand_id
1 'polypeptide(L)'
;MTTPRQTEPAIVARAVNSRLRVGRLTQAGQAITLTQTDATTCGPTCLLAARLLLEPGQRAAVTDDLAQEMTASPLGREGKQLMSILSRQQLRLQRAMNVHGLGVLPWPKALGSTPWSVARQMTEIASTCTPGSGRRRYTVRWVSDRGSAWGSEVASIREALTGGLPVILVTGGPLVLDDDDAEGEPTARARLRASLARTPAVPRHYVLALPWRAIGQDDPGEGSMHVYEPSSGSVRVLDLTAPRDPHRPGPRELGNWPRVLAVIAPGFVNSYKYGGWLHVDEVSFR
;
A
#
# COMPACT_ATOMS: atom_id res chain seq x y z
N MET A 1 41.41 -16.42 -18.84
CA MET A 1 39.97 -16.35 -19.14
C MET A 1 39.18 -16.68 -17.88
N THR A 2 38.78 -15.66 -17.13
CA THR A 2 37.81 -15.83 -16.04
C THR A 2 36.43 -15.96 -16.68
N THR A 3 35.85 -17.15 -16.60
CA THR A 3 34.44 -17.36 -16.92
C THR A 3 33.59 -16.38 -16.12
N PRO A 4 32.68 -15.60 -16.74
CA PRO A 4 31.77 -14.76 -16.00
C PRO A 4 30.91 -15.68 -15.12
N ARG A 5 30.98 -15.46 -13.81
CA ARG A 5 30.15 -16.12 -12.80
C ARG A 5 28.69 -15.94 -13.25
N GLN A 6 28.04 -17.02 -13.66
CA GLN A 6 26.61 -17.04 -13.92
C GLN A 6 25.92 -16.51 -12.66
N THR A 7 25.43 -15.28 -12.73
CA THR A 7 24.65 -14.68 -11.67
C THR A 7 23.34 -15.46 -11.69
N GLU A 8 23.03 -16.19 -10.61
CA GLU A 8 21.72 -16.83 -10.49
C GLU A 8 20.63 -15.77 -10.79
N PRO A 9 19.51 -16.14 -11.44
CA PRO A 9 18.47 -15.17 -11.70
C PRO A 9 17.95 -14.65 -10.37
N ALA A 10 18.24 -13.39 -10.06
CA ALA A 10 17.79 -12.74 -8.85
C ALA A 10 16.25 -12.75 -8.80
N ILE A 11 15.68 -12.91 -7.61
CA ILE A 11 14.24 -12.73 -7.45
C ILE A 11 13.91 -11.28 -7.77
N VAL A 12 12.97 -11.06 -8.66
CA VAL A 12 12.61 -9.72 -9.14
C VAL A 12 11.12 -9.48 -8.98
N ALA A 13 10.76 -8.24 -8.61
CA ALA A 13 9.39 -7.76 -8.71
C ALA A 13 9.21 -6.89 -9.96
N ARG A 14 8.11 -7.10 -10.67
CA ARG A 14 7.74 -6.32 -11.86
C ARG A 14 6.21 -6.30 -12.05
N ALA A 15 5.69 -5.16 -12.49
CA ALA A 15 4.31 -5.09 -12.98
C ALA A 15 4.24 -5.70 -14.39
N VAL A 16 3.51 -6.81 -14.55
CA VAL A 16 3.33 -7.51 -15.84
C VAL A 16 1.89 -7.97 -15.96
N ASN A 17 1.25 -7.75 -17.11
CA ASN A 17 -0.15 -8.12 -17.37
C ASN A 17 -1.12 -7.58 -16.30
N SER A 18 -0.96 -6.30 -15.91
CA SER A 18 -1.75 -5.65 -14.85
C SER A 18 -1.67 -6.36 -13.47
N ARG A 19 -0.57 -7.07 -13.18
CA ARG A 19 -0.32 -7.75 -11.90
C ARG A 19 1.08 -7.46 -11.41
N LEU A 20 1.26 -7.33 -10.09
CA LEU A 20 2.59 -7.29 -9.50
C LEU A 20 3.13 -8.71 -9.35
N ARG A 21 4.08 -9.08 -10.20
CA ARG A 21 4.71 -10.41 -10.21
C ARG A 21 6.03 -10.40 -9.46
N VAL A 22 6.27 -11.43 -8.66
CA VAL A 22 7.51 -11.63 -7.90
C VAL A 22 8.06 -13.03 -8.19
N GLY A 23 9.34 -13.13 -8.52
CA GLY A 23 10.03 -14.40 -8.78
C GLY A 23 11.20 -14.24 -9.73
N ARG A 24 11.75 -15.34 -10.24
CA ARG A 24 12.88 -15.29 -11.21
C ARG A 24 12.47 -14.84 -12.61
N LEU A 25 11.17 -14.85 -12.91
CA LEU A 25 10.56 -14.42 -14.19
C LEU A 25 11.16 -15.06 -15.46
N THR A 26 11.88 -16.18 -15.35
CA THR A 26 12.53 -16.89 -16.47
C THR A 26 11.66 -17.97 -17.09
N GLN A 27 10.84 -18.67 -16.29
CA GLN A 27 9.95 -19.73 -16.74
C GLN A 27 8.59 -19.67 -16.03
N ALA A 28 7.59 -20.32 -16.63
CA ALA A 28 6.27 -20.48 -16.01
C ALA A 28 6.39 -21.22 -14.67
N GLY A 29 5.67 -20.74 -13.64
CA GLY A 29 5.69 -21.34 -12.30
C GLY A 29 6.80 -20.85 -11.37
N GLN A 30 7.77 -20.07 -11.86
CA GLN A 30 8.85 -19.47 -11.06
C GLN A 30 8.52 -18.06 -10.54
N ALA A 31 7.31 -17.57 -10.83
CA ALA A 31 6.83 -16.30 -10.34
C ALA A 31 5.37 -16.38 -9.92
N ILE A 32 5.03 -15.63 -8.89
CA ILE A 32 3.68 -15.52 -8.37
C ILE A 32 3.18 -14.09 -8.51
N THR A 33 1.85 -13.91 -8.42
CA THR A 33 1.29 -12.59 -8.13
C THR A 33 1.45 -12.34 -6.64
N LEU A 34 2.04 -11.21 -6.26
CA LEU A 34 2.06 -10.80 -4.86
C LEU A 34 0.64 -10.38 -4.47
N THR A 35 0.07 -11.06 -3.49
CA THR A 35 -1.23 -10.75 -2.89
C THR A 35 -1.10 -10.74 -1.37
N GLN A 36 -2.02 -10.08 -0.69
CA GLN A 36 -2.10 -10.13 0.76
C GLN A 36 -2.44 -11.54 1.24
N THR A 37 -1.92 -11.90 2.40
CA THR A 37 -2.08 -13.24 3.01
C THR A 37 -3.46 -13.40 3.63
N ASP A 38 -3.96 -12.33 4.26
CA ASP A 38 -5.28 -12.26 4.88
C ASP A 38 -5.86 -10.83 4.83
N ALA A 39 -7.11 -10.67 5.26
CA ALA A 39 -7.86 -9.41 5.22
C ALA A 39 -7.22 -8.23 6.00
N THR A 40 -6.20 -8.49 6.83
CA THR A 40 -5.53 -7.51 7.69
C THR A 40 -4.08 -7.23 7.27
N THR A 41 -3.62 -7.84 6.16
CA THR A 41 -2.23 -7.75 5.68
C THR A 41 -2.03 -6.84 4.46
N CYS A 42 -3.04 -6.07 4.05
CA CYS A 42 -2.91 -5.10 2.96
C CYS A 42 -1.74 -4.11 3.16
N GLY A 43 -1.58 -3.54 4.36
CA GLY A 43 -0.47 -2.65 4.71
C GLY A 43 0.92 -3.30 4.57
N PRO A 44 1.19 -4.44 5.27
CA PRO A 44 2.44 -5.19 5.13
C PRO A 44 2.74 -5.60 3.69
N THR A 45 1.71 -5.93 2.92
CA THR A 45 1.85 -6.29 1.51
C THR A 45 2.26 -5.08 0.67
N CYS A 46 1.69 -3.90 0.91
CA CYS A 46 2.13 -2.66 0.28
C CYS A 46 3.59 -2.32 0.63
N LEU A 47 4.01 -2.50 1.89
CA LEU A 47 5.40 -2.29 2.30
C LEU A 47 6.36 -3.26 1.62
N LEU A 48 5.97 -4.53 1.50
CA LEU A 48 6.76 -5.54 0.81
C LEU A 48 6.87 -5.24 -0.69
N ALA A 49 5.76 -4.86 -1.33
CA ALA A 49 5.73 -4.40 -2.72
C ALA A 49 6.65 -3.19 -2.93
N ALA A 50 6.57 -2.19 -2.05
CA ALA A 50 7.44 -1.01 -2.10
C ALA A 50 8.93 -1.41 -2.00
N ARG A 51 9.32 -2.24 -1.02
CA ARG A 51 10.71 -2.72 -0.86
C ARG A 51 11.23 -3.43 -2.11
N LEU A 52 10.42 -4.31 -2.70
CA LEU A 52 10.83 -5.08 -3.87
C LEU A 52 10.94 -4.23 -5.14
N LEU A 53 10.23 -3.10 -5.19
CA LEU A 53 10.20 -2.20 -6.35
C LEU A 53 11.19 -1.03 -6.28
N LEU A 54 11.64 -0.61 -5.10
CA LEU A 54 12.19 0.76 -4.95
C LEU A 54 13.64 0.91 -4.51
N GLU A 55 14.39 -0.16 -4.33
CA GLU A 55 15.76 0.00 -3.85
C GLU A 55 16.72 -0.96 -4.53
N PRO A 56 17.62 -0.56 -5.43
CA PRO A 56 18.59 -1.49 -6.01
C PRO A 56 19.49 -2.17 -4.96
N GLY A 57 19.89 -1.43 -3.90
CA GLY A 57 20.81 -1.91 -2.86
C GLY A 57 20.15 -2.80 -1.81
N GLN A 58 18.98 -2.40 -1.27
CA GLN A 58 18.22 -3.26 -0.34
C GLN A 58 17.35 -4.32 -1.02
N ARG A 59 16.98 -4.14 -2.30
CA ARG A 59 16.41 -5.22 -3.10
C ARG A 59 17.35 -6.39 -3.08
N ALA A 60 18.65 -6.19 -3.33
CA ALA A 60 19.63 -7.26 -3.27
C ALA A 60 19.52 -8.04 -1.96
N ALA A 61 19.58 -7.39 -0.80
CA ALA A 61 19.43 -8.05 0.50
C ALA A 61 18.10 -8.81 0.66
N VAL A 62 16.95 -8.20 0.35
CA VAL A 62 15.64 -8.87 0.45
C VAL A 62 15.53 -10.01 -0.55
N THR A 63 16.02 -9.83 -1.77
CA THR A 63 15.97 -10.83 -2.84
C THR A 63 16.97 -11.94 -2.61
N ASP A 64 18.09 -11.67 -1.95
CA ASP A 64 19.11 -12.62 -1.54
C ASP A 64 18.60 -13.45 -0.36
N ASP A 65 17.97 -12.83 0.64
CA ASP A 65 17.27 -13.55 1.72
C ASP A 65 16.17 -14.46 1.15
N LEU A 66 15.36 -13.94 0.22
CA LEU A 66 14.34 -14.72 -0.49
C LEU A 66 14.98 -15.85 -1.32
N ALA A 67 16.08 -15.57 -2.04
CA ALA A 67 16.77 -16.55 -2.87
C ALA A 67 17.41 -17.64 -2.01
N GLN A 68 18.00 -17.28 -0.86
CA GLN A 68 18.55 -18.19 0.13
C GLN A 68 17.45 -19.07 0.72
N GLU A 69 16.30 -18.51 1.12
CA GLU A 69 15.13 -19.29 1.56
C GLU A 69 14.56 -20.18 0.43
N MET A 70 14.85 -19.86 -0.84
CA MET A 70 14.47 -20.64 -2.02
C MET A 70 15.49 -21.69 -2.46
N THR A 71 16.76 -21.64 -2.03
CA THR A 71 17.79 -22.63 -2.44
C THR A 71 17.44 -24.07 -2.01
N ALA A 72 16.61 -24.22 -0.98
CA ALA A 72 16.07 -25.50 -0.54
C ALA A 72 14.82 -25.98 -1.31
N SER A 73 14.40 -25.31 -2.40
CA SER A 73 13.15 -25.63 -3.08
C SER A 73 13.24 -26.85 -4.00
N PRO A 74 12.35 -27.85 -3.84
CA PRO A 74 12.22 -28.92 -4.82
C PRO A 74 11.85 -28.37 -6.20
N LEU A 75 12.49 -28.88 -7.25
CA LEU A 75 12.20 -28.52 -8.64
C LEU A 75 10.68 -28.58 -8.92
N GLY A 76 10.14 -27.51 -9.52
CA GLY A 76 8.71 -27.40 -9.85
C GLY A 76 7.78 -26.94 -8.71
N ARG A 77 8.29 -26.66 -7.50
CA ARG A 77 7.50 -26.06 -6.39
C ARG A 77 7.91 -24.63 -6.02
N GLU A 78 8.78 -24.01 -6.81
CA GLU A 78 9.33 -22.67 -6.55
C GLU A 78 8.27 -21.63 -6.24
N GLY A 79 7.20 -21.53 -7.06
CA GLY A 79 6.12 -20.58 -6.82
C GLY A 79 5.37 -20.80 -5.50
N LYS A 80 5.12 -22.06 -5.10
CA LYS A 80 4.45 -22.37 -3.82
C LYS A 80 5.33 -22.02 -2.63
N GLN A 81 6.64 -22.27 -2.74
CA GLN A 81 7.60 -21.91 -1.70
C GLN A 81 7.74 -20.40 -1.58
N LEU A 82 7.88 -19.70 -2.71
CA LEU A 82 7.94 -18.25 -2.75
C LEU A 82 6.68 -17.62 -2.13
N MET A 83 5.50 -18.15 -2.44
CA MET A 83 4.24 -17.73 -1.78
C MET A 83 4.33 -17.90 -0.26
N SER A 84 4.77 -19.07 0.22
CA SER A 84 4.90 -19.33 1.66
C SER A 84 5.89 -18.37 2.35
N ILE A 85 7.02 -18.09 1.71
CA ILE A 85 8.03 -17.16 2.22
C ILE A 85 7.46 -15.73 2.30
N LEU A 86 6.83 -15.25 1.23
CA LEU A 86 6.25 -13.91 1.18
C LEU A 86 5.11 -13.76 2.19
N SER A 87 4.28 -14.79 2.38
CA SER A 87 3.25 -14.79 3.43
C SER A 87 3.84 -14.70 4.83
N ARG A 88 4.92 -15.44 5.12
CA ARG A 88 5.62 -15.32 6.41
C ARG A 88 6.18 -13.92 6.61
N GLN A 89 6.76 -13.30 5.57
CA GLN A 89 7.27 -11.94 5.65
C GLN A 89 6.17 -10.92 5.93
N GLN A 90 5.02 -11.01 5.25
CA GLN A 90 3.86 -10.14 5.51
C GLN A 90 3.39 -10.26 6.97
N LEU A 91 3.26 -11.47 7.50
CA LEU A 91 2.86 -11.71 8.89
C LEU A 91 3.91 -11.24 9.91
N ARG A 92 5.22 -11.39 9.60
CA ARG A 92 6.31 -10.85 10.44
C ARG A 92 6.25 -9.32 10.50
N LEU A 93 6.09 -8.67 9.35
CA LEU A 93 5.94 -7.21 9.26
C LEU A 93 4.71 -6.71 10.01
N GLN A 94 3.57 -7.39 9.87
CA GLN A 94 2.35 -7.03 10.59
C GLN A 94 2.55 -7.10 12.11
N ARG A 95 3.15 -8.19 12.61
CA ARG A 95 3.45 -8.34 14.05
C ARG A 95 4.37 -7.22 14.52
N ALA A 96 5.47 -6.98 13.79
CA ALA A 96 6.43 -5.93 14.15
C ALA A 96 5.78 -4.54 14.21
N MET A 97 4.93 -4.21 13.25
CA MET A 97 4.21 -2.92 13.21
C MET A 97 3.18 -2.78 14.34
N ASN A 98 2.50 -3.87 14.70
CA ASN A 98 1.40 -3.82 15.64
C ASN A 98 1.85 -3.92 17.10
N VAL A 99 3.04 -4.43 17.42
CA VAL A 99 3.52 -4.54 18.82
C VAL A 99 3.61 -3.16 19.51
N HIS A 100 3.97 -2.11 18.78
CA HIS A 100 4.09 -0.74 19.30
C HIS A 100 3.14 0.25 18.61
N GLY A 101 1.99 -0.26 18.15
CA GLY A 101 1.07 0.52 17.33
C GLY A 101 0.35 1.64 18.08
N LEU A 102 0.23 1.56 19.41
CA LEU A 102 -0.31 2.60 20.29
C LEU A 102 0.77 3.05 21.31
N GLY A 103 1.99 3.31 20.83
CA GLY A 103 3.14 3.60 21.68
C GLY A 103 3.67 2.32 22.33
N VAL A 104 3.51 2.16 23.65
CA VAL A 104 3.91 0.94 24.36
C VAL A 104 2.86 -0.17 24.27
N LEU A 105 1.65 0.13 23.82
CA LEU A 105 0.56 -0.82 23.69
C LEU A 105 0.43 -1.38 22.27
N PRO A 106 -0.01 -2.63 22.12
CA PRO A 106 -0.22 -3.23 20.81
C PRO A 106 -1.47 -2.65 20.12
N TRP A 107 -1.42 -2.56 18.80
CA TRP A 107 -2.59 -2.27 17.97
C TRP A 107 -3.46 -3.52 17.80
N PRO A 108 -4.80 -3.40 17.89
CA PRO A 108 -5.70 -4.52 17.67
C PRO A 108 -5.51 -5.13 16.27
N LYS A 109 -5.19 -6.43 16.21
CA LYS A 109 -4.94 -7.13 14.94
C LYS A 109 -6.11 -7.05 13.96
N ALA A 110 -7.34 -7.03 14.47
CA ALA A 110 -8.56 -6.91 13.68
C ALA A 110 -8.64 -5.61 12.87
N LEU A 111 -7.89 -4.58 13.26
CA LEU A 111 -7.84 -3.28 12.59
C LEU A 111 -6.68 -3.19 11.58
N GLY A 112 -6.04 -4.31 11.22
CA GLY A 112 -4.94 -4.31 10.26
C GLY A 112 -3.68 -3.67 10.81
N SER A 113 -3.06 -2.78 10.03
CA SER A 113 -1.85 -2.05 10.41
C SER A 113 -2.17 -0.59 10.71
N THR A 114 -1.49 0.00 11.70
CA THR A 114 -1.65 1.42 12.00
C THR A 114 -1.06 2.29 10.90
N PRO A 115 -1.72 3.40 10.52
CA PRO A 115 -1.19 4.31 9.52
C PRO A 115 0.22 4.85 9.87
N TRP A 116 0.48 5.12 11.15
CA TRP A 116 1.76 5.68 11.60
C TRP A 116 2.90 4.64 11.57
N SER A 117 2.64 3.37 11.89
CA SER A 117 3.65 2.31 11.74
C SER A 117 3.95 2.08 10.26
N VAL A 118 2.93 2.13 9.39
CA VAL A 118 3.13 2.06 7.93
C VAL A 118 3.99 3.25 7.45
N ALA A 119 3.70 4.48 7.89
CA ALA A 119 4.50 5.65 7.56
C ALA A 119 5.94 5.55 8.08
N ARG A 120 6.16 5.01 9.28
CA ARG A 120 7.50 4.73 9.82
C ARG A 120 8.26 3.74 8.94
N GLN A 121 7.64 2.63 8.55
CA GLN A 121 8.27 1.65 7.66
C GLN A 121 8.55 2.23 6.27
N MET A 122 7.64 3.04 5.72
CA MET A 122 7.88 3.77 4.47
C MET A 122 9.06 4.74 4.57
N THR A 123 9.22 5.40 5.72
CA THR A 123 10.38 6.26 5.98
C THR A 123 11.68 5.46 5.99
N GLU A 124 11.70 4.30 6.65
CA GLU A 124 12.86 3.41 6.65
C GLU A 124 13.22 2.98 5.23
N ILE A 125 12.23 2.56 4.44
CA ILE A 125 12.40 2.19 3.03
C ILE A 125 12.96 3.38 2.24
N ALA A 126 12.32 4.54 2.28
CA ALA A 126 12.76 5.68 1.47
C ALA A 126 14.13 6.25 1.86
N SER A 127 14.48 6.20 3.15
CA SER A 127 15.78 6.65 3.65
C SER A 127 16.93 5.79 3.11
N THR A 128 16.66 4.52 2.84
CA THR A 128 17.63 3.59 2.25
C THR A 128 17.64 3.74 0.72
N CYS A 129 16.48 4.07 0.12
CA CYS A 129 16.28 4.36 -1.30
C CYS A 129 17.04 5.55 -1.88
N THR A 130 17.26 6.57 -1.06
CA THR A 130 17.72 7.88 -1.56
C THR A 130 18.83 8.48 -0.69
N PRO A 131 20.00 7.82 -0.58
CA PRO A 131 21.11 8.34 0.20
C PRO A 131 21.54 9.70 -0.35
N GLY A 132 21.34 10.78 0.40
CA GLY A 132 21.70 12.15 0.01
C GLY A 132 20.54 13.04 -0.43
N SER A 133 19.35 12.50 -0.65
CA SER A 133 18.14 13.33 -0.64
C SER A 133 17.83 13.65 0.83
N GLY A 134 17.79 14.93 1.21
CA GLY A 134 17.64 15.34 2.62
C GLY A 134 16.53 14.59 3.36
N ARG A 135 16.59 14.48 4.70
CA ARG A 135 15.70 13.64 5.54
C ARG A 135 14.21 13.75 5.16
N ARG A 136 13.74 12.91 4.23
CA ARG A 136 12.32 12.78 3.85
C ARG A 136 11.68 11.79 4.81
N ARG A 137 10.65 12.25 5.52
CA ARG A 137 9.87 11.41 6.43
C ARG A 137 8.50 11.21 5.84
N TYR A 138 8.06 9.96 5.75
CA TYR A 138 6.68 9.70 5.40
C TYR A 138 5.79 10.07 6.59
N THR A 139 4.76 10.85 6.31
CA THR A 139 3.78 11.28 7.31
C THR A 139 2.39 10.84 6.87
N VAL A 140 1.53 10.60 7.85
CA VAL A 140 0.11 10.36 7.60
C VAL A 140 -0.57 11.72 7.51
N ARG A 141 -1.21 12.01 6.37
CA ARG A 141 -2.07 13.17 6.20
C ARG A 141 -3.50 12.68 6.02
N TRP A 142 -4.38 13.06 6.95
CA TRP A 142 -5.81 12.82 6.80
C TRP A 142 -6.37 13.81 5.78
N VAL A 143 -7.11 13.32 4.81
CA VAL A 143 -7.58 14.10 3.66
C VAL A 143 -9.09 13.97 3.50
N SER A 144 -9.69 14.98 2.85
CA SER A 144 -11.03 14.88 2.29
C SER A 144 -10.90 14.85 0.77
N ASP A 145 -11.10 13.67 0.19
CA ASP A 145 -11.06 13.44 -1.27
C ASP A 145 -12.22 14.07 -2.06
N ARG A 146 -13.09 14.81 -1.38
CA ARG A 146 -14.12 15.68 -1.96
C ARG A 146 -13.93 17.16 -1.61
N GLY A 147 -12.92 17.48 -0.81
CA GLY A 147 -12.63 18.84 -0.40
C GLY A 147 -11.94 19.61 -1.52
N SER A 148 -11.98 20.94 -1.44
CA SER A 148 -11.32 21.83 -2.40
C SER A 148 -9.79 21.62 -2.48
N ALA A 149 -9.18 21.14 -1.39
CA ALA A 149 -7.74 20.83 -1.34
C ALA A 149 -7.37 19.51 -2.06
N TRP A 150 -8.34 18.70 -2.51
CA TRP A 150 -8.04 17.38 -3.07
C TRP A 150 -7.21 17.46 -4.35
N GLY A 151 -7.45 18.43 -5.23
CA GLY A 151 -6.66 18.63 -6.43
C GLY A 151 -5.17 18.87 -6.11
N SER A 152 -4.88 19.72 -5.12
CA SER A 152 -3.50 19.94 -4.67
C SER A 152 -2.87 18.71 -4.03
N GLU A 153 -3.67 17.92 -3.30
CA GLU A 153 -3.20 16.65 -2.72
C GLU A 153 -2.82 15.64 -3.80
N VAL A 154 -3.64 15.49 -4.85
CA VAL A 154 -3.35 14.62 -5.99
C VAL A 154 -2.09 15.10 -6.74
N ALA A 155 -1.90 16.40 -6.91
CA ALA A 155 -0.69 16.96 -7.49
C ALA A 155 0.57 16.61 -6.64
N SER A 156 0.50 16.76 -5.31
CA SER A 156 1.61 16.36 -4.42
C SER A 156 1.90 14.86 -4.45
N ILE A 157 0.87 14.02 -4.58
CA ILE A 157 1.06 12.57 -4.77
C ILE A 157 1.83 12.32 -6.07
N ARG A 158 1.40 12.93 -7.18
CA ARG A 158 2.05 12.78 -8.48
C ARG A 158 3.49 13.29 -8.48
N GLU A 159 3.78 14.38 -7.76
CA GLU A 159 5.16 14.88 -7.58
C GLU A 159 6.05 13.82 -6.90
N ALA A 160 5.57 13.21 -5.81
CA ALA A 160 6.30 12.13 -5.14
C ALA A 160 6.55 10.94 -6.07
N LEU A 161 5.53 10.49 -6.82
CA LEU A 161 5.64 9.38 -7.77
C LEU A 161 6.61 9.69 -8.92
N THR A 162 6.60 10.93 -9.42
CA THR A 162 7.56 11.41 -10.43
C THR A 162 8.99 11.38 -9.89
N GLY A 163 9.16 11.73 -8.62
CA GLY A 163 10.41 11.64 -7.87
C GLY A 163 10.85 10.20 -7.53
N GLY A 164 10.14 9.18 -8.01
CA GLY A 164 10.48 7.78 -7.75
C GLY A 164 10.04 7.28 -6.38
N LEU A 165 9.26 8.06 -5.63
CA LEU A 165 8.80 7.70 -4.29
C LEU A 165 7.33 7.26 -4.32
N PRO A 166 7.01 6.04 -3.87
CA PRO A 166 5.64 5.54 -3.86
C PRO A 166 4.81 6.28 -2.82
N VAL A 167 3.50 6.15 -2.92
CA VAL A 167 2.57 6.72 -1.94
C VAL A 167 1.59 5.66 -1.52
N ILE A 168 1.32 5.55 -0.22
CA ILE A 168 0.26 4.67 0.27
C ILE A 168 -1.03 5.49 0.43
N LEU A 169 -2.12 4.96 -0.11
CA LEU A 169 -3.46 5.50 0.08
C LEU A 169 -4.20 4.65 1.12
N VAL A 170 -4.75 5.31 2.12
CA VAL A 170 -5.61 4.70 3.12
C VAL A 170 -7.05 4.90 2.68
N THR A 171 -7.69 3.81 2.32
CA THR A 171 -9.02 3.78 1.72
C THR A 171 -10.06 3.26 2.71
N GLY A 172 -11.31 3.69 2.52
CA GLY A 172 -12.38 3.34 3.41
C GLY A 172 -13.73 3.90 3.00
N GLY A 173 -14.68 3.82 3.91
CA GLY A 173 -16.07 4.19 3.67
C GLY A 173 -16.92 3.99 4.93
N PRO A 174 -18.23 4.24 4.85
CA PRO A 174 -19.14 3.93 5.95
C PRO A 174 -19.12 2.42 6.27
N LEU A 175 -19.60 2.06 7.46
CA LEU A 175 -19.63 0.66 7.91
C LEU A 175 -20.48 -0.26 7.03
N VAL A 176 -21.45 0.31 6.33
CA VAL A 176 -22.31 -0.37 5.36
C VAL A 176 -22.35 0.49 4.10
N LEU A 177 -22.10 -0.11 2.95
CA LEU A 177 -22.32 0.51 1.64
C LEU A 177 -23.73 0.14 1.16
N ASP A 178 -24.28 1.00 0.31
CA ASP A 178 -25.53 0.73 -0.38
C ASP A 178 -25.25 -0.23 -1.54
N ASP A 179 -25.93 -1.38 -1.53
CA ASP A 179 -25.95 -2.33 -2.65
C ASP A 179 -27.20 -2.04 -3.51
N ASP A 180 -27.09 -2.17 -4.83
CA ASP A 180 -28.20 -1.87 -5.77
C ASP A 180 -29.43 -2.81 -5.61
N ASP A 181 -29.34 -3.88 -4.81
CA ASP A 181 -30.36 -4.92 -4.65
C ASP A 181 -31.41 -4.67 -3.54
N ALA A 182 -31.49 -3.46 -2.99
CA ALA A 182 -32.42 -3.16 -1.89
C ALA A 182 -33.80 -2.65 -2.34
N GLU A 183 -34.44 -3.31 -3.31
CA GLU A 183 -35.87 -3.11 -3.60
C GLU A 183 -36.71 -4.03 -2.70
N GLY A 184 -37.15 -3.51 -1.55
CA GLY A 184 -38.04 -4.22 -0.63
C GLY A 184 -38.58 -3.32 0.47
N GLU A 185 -39.73 -3.68 1.06
CA GLU A 185 -40.42 -2.88 2.08
C GLU A 185 -39.51 -2.45 3.25
N PRO A 186 -39.76 -1.28 3.86
CA PRO A 186 -38.91 -0.70 4.90
C PRO A 186 -38.93 -1.52 6.20
N THR A 187 -38.10 -2.57 6.24
CA THR A 187 -37.87 -3.40 7.42
C THR A 187 -36.99 -2.69 8.45
N ALA A 188 -37.05 -3.13 9.71
CA ALA A 188 -36.11 -2.69 10.76
C ALA A 188 -34.63 -2.87 10.33
N ARG A 189 -34.34 -3.89 9.51
CA ARG A 189 -33.03 -4.14 8.91
C ARG A 189 -32.62 -3.06 7.91
N ALA A 190 -33.54 -2.58 7.07
CA ALA A 190 -33.28 -1.48 6.13
C ALA A 190 -32.98 -0.16 6.88
N ARG A 191 -33.73 0.13 7.95
CA ARG A 191 -33.47 1.31 8.81
C ARG A 191 -32.11 1.24 9.50
N LEU A 192 -31.72 0.08 10.03
CA LEU A 192 -30.40 -0.13 10.63
C LEU A 192 -29.28 0.04 9.58
N ARG A 193 -29.44 -0.52 8.38
CA ARG A 193 -28.48 -0.34 7.27
C ARG A 193 -28.33 1.13 6.88
N ALA A 194 -29.44 1.84 6.69
CA ALA A 194 -29.41 3.26 6.38
C ALA A 194 -28.80 4.12 7.49
N SER A 195 -28.89 3.69 8.76
CA SER A 195 -28.17 4.33 9.87
C SER A 195 -26.66 4.07 9.79
N LEU A 196 -26.26 2.82 9.53
CA LEU A 196 -24.85 2.43 9.38
C LEU A 196 -24.19 3.04 8.13
N ALA A 197 -24.93 3.24 7.05
CA ALA A 197 -24.45 3.91 5.83
C ALA A 197 -24.15 5.41 6.06
N ARG A 198 -24.71 6.00 7.12
CA ARG A 198 -24.46 7.39 7.55
C ARG A 198 -23.33 7.53 8.58
N THR A 199 -22.66 6.43 8.92
CA THR A 199 -21.52 6.48 9.84
C THR A 199 -20.32 7.21 9.21
N PRO A 200 -19.47 7.87 10.02
CA PRO A 200 -18.23 8.45 9.53
C PRO A 200 -17.40 7.39 8.78
N ALA A 201 -16.77 7.81 7.69
CA ALA A 201 -15.94 6.90 6.92
C ALA A 201 -14.75 6.42 7.76
N VAL A 202 -14.58 5.11 7.87
CA VAL A 202 -13.50 4.49 8.64
C VAL A 202 -12.42 3.94 7.72
N PRO A 203 -11.14 3.99 8.10
CA PRO A 203 -10.06 3.31 7.38
C PRO A 203 -10.26 1.79 7.34
N ARG A 204 -10.10 1.18 6.17
CA ARG A 204 -10.35 -0.26 5.97
C ARG A 204 -9.25 -0.96 5.18
N HIS A 205 -8.61 -0.27 4.26
CA HIS A 205 -7.73 -0.91 3.30
C HIS A 205 -6.59 0.00 2.84
N TYR A 206 -5.44 -0.59 2.55
CA TYR A 206 -4.26 0.10 2.05
C TYR A 206 -4.01 -0.31 0.59
N VAL A 207 -3.75 0.69 -0.26
CA VAL A 207 -3.29 0.47 -1.64
C VAL A 207 -2.03 1.29 -1.88
N LEU A 208 -1.23 0.88 -2.86
CA LEU A 208 0.08 1.49 -3.13
C LEU A 208 0.06 2.17 -4.50
N ALA A 209 0.14 3.49 -4.53
CA ALA A 209 0.42 4.24 -5.74
C ALA A 209 1.91 4.08 -6.10
N LEU A 210 2.16 3.71 -7.35
CA LEU A 210 3.45 3.26 -7.84
C LEU A 210 4.11 4.30 -8.73
N PRO A 211 5.42 4.58 -8.54
CA PRO A 211 6.19 5.37 -9.47
C PRO A 211 6.23 4.67 -10.83
N TRP A 212 5.63 5.28 -11.86
CA TRP A 212 5.47 4.65 -13.18
C TRP A 212 6.80 4.26 -13.82
N ARG A 213 7.84 5.09 -13.66
CA ARG A 213 9.21 4.77 -14.11
C ARG A 213 9.78 3.51 -13.43
N ALA A 214 9.52 3.32 -12.14
CA ALA A 214 10.03 2.17 -11.40
C ALA A 214 9.37 0.84 -11.85
N ILE A 215 8.15 0.92 -12.37
CA ILE A 215 7.42 -0.25 -12.89
C ILE A 215 7.48 -0.37 -14.42
N GLY A 216 8.27 0.48 -15.10
CA GLY A 216 8.41 0.47 -16.55
C GLY A 216 7.13 0.81 -17.31
N GLN A 217 6.31 1.69 -16.75
CA GLN A 217 5.08 2.18 -17.35
C GLN A 217 5.20 3.68 -17.67
N ASP A 218 4.38 4.14 -18.60
CA ASP A 218 4.25 5.56 -18.92
C ASP A 218 3.47 6.31 -17.83
N ASP A 219 3.61 7.64 -17.84
CA ASP A 219 2.78 8.52 -17.01
C ASP A 219 1.30 8.37 -17.45
N PRO A 220 0.39 7.95 -16.54
CA PRO A 220 -1.00 7.75 -16.88
C PRO A 220 -1.80 9.06 -17.07
N GLY A 221 -1.17 10.22 -16.94
CA GLY A 221 -1.79 11.53 -17.16
C GLY A 221 -2.21 12.25 -15.88
N GLU A 222 -2.69 13.48 -16.04
CA GLU A 222 -3.13 14.32 -14.93
C GLU A 222 -4.23 13.64 -14.10
N GLY A 223 -4.19 13.81 -12.78
CA GLY A 223 -5.14 13.17 -11.86
C GLY A 223 -4.97 11.65 -11.67
N SER A 224 -4.28 10.98 -12.61
CA SER A 224 -4.19 9.53 -12.67
C SER A 224 -2.86 8.99 -12.12
N MET A 225 -2.88 7.74 -11.65
CA MET A 225 -1.68 7.01 -11.20
C MET A 225 -1.85 5.50 -11.31
N HIS A 226 -0.75 4.76 -11.43
CA HIS A 226 -0.76 3.30 -11.33
C HIS A 226 -0.89 2.90 -9.85
N VAL A 227 -1.94 2.15 -9.52
CA VAL A 227 -2.24 1.69 -8.17
C VAL A 227 -2.13 0.17 -8.10
N TYR A 228 -1.34 -0.30 -7.14
CA TYR A 228 -1.30 -1.69 -6.73
C TYR A 228 -2.31 -1.96 -5.62
N GLU A 229 -3.25 -2.86 -5.89
CA GLU A 229 -4.26 -3.30 -4.94
C GLU A 229 -3.89 -4.70 -4.40
N PRO A 230 -3.58 -4.82 -3.09
CA PRO A 230 -2.94 -6.03 -2.55
C PRO A 230 -3.87 -7.23 -2.40
N SER A 231 -5.20 -7.08 -2.35
CA SER A 231 -6.13 -8.23 -2.26
C SER A 231 -6.10 -9.06 -3.53
N SER A 232 -6.13 -8.40 -4.68
CA SER A 232 -6.08 -9.02 -5.99
C SER A 232 -4.65 -9.12 -6.53
N GLY A 233 -3.72 -8.30 -6.04
CA GLY A 233 -2.38 -8.14 -6.58
C GLY A 233 -2.37 -7.44 -7.95
N SER A 234 -3.44 -6.71 -8.29
CA SER A 234 -3.56 -6.00 -9.56
C SER A 234 -2.81 -4.68 -9.54
N VAL A 235 -2.32 -4.27 -10.70
CA VAL A 235 -1.71 -2.95 -10.96
C VAL A 235 -2.50 -2.32 -12.10
N ARG A 236 -3.22 -1.24 -11.81
CA ARG A 236 -4.10 -0.56 -12.78
C ARG A 236 -4.04 0.95 -12.61
N VAL A 237 -4.41 1.66 -13.67
CA VAL A 237 -4.54 3.12 -13.63
C VAL A 237 -5.82 3.49 -12.89
N LEU A 238 -5.71 4.46 -11.98
CA LEU A 238 -6.84 5.08 -11.30
C LEU A 238 -6.74 6.59 -11.43
N ASP A 239 -7.82 7.23 -11.89
CA ASP A 239 -8.03 8.67 -11.78
C ASP A 239 -8.54 9.00 -10.37
N LEU A 240 -7.73 9.70 -9.58
CA LEU A 240 -8.11 10.11 -8.23
C LEU A 240 -9.04 11.33 -8.22
N THR A 241 -9.16 12.07 -9.32
CA THR A 241 -10.01 13.26 -9.46
C THR A 241 -11.43 12.91 -9.92
N ALA A 242 -11.62 11.71 -10.47
CA ALA A 242 -12.93 11.22 -10.85
C ALA A 242 -13.91 11.25 -9.66
N PRO A 243 -15.14 11.77 -9.85
CA PRO A 243 -16.15 11.82 -8.81
C PRO A 243 -16.55 10.39 -8.41
N ARG A 244 -16.74 10.19 -7.11
CA ARG A 244 -17.15 8.90 -6.51
C ARG A 244 -18.32 9.12 -5.55
N ASP A 245 -19.30 8.23 -5.62
CA ASP A 245 -20.38 8.19 -4.64
C ASP A 245 -19.83 7.61 -3.32
N PRO A 246 -19.88 8.37 -2.21
CA PRO A 246 -19.34 7.93 -0.91
C PRO A 246 -20.10 6.75 -0.29
N HIS A 247 -21.30 6.42 -0.79
CA HIS A 247 -22.16 5.37 -0.24
C HIS A 247 -22.19 4.10 -1.09
N ARG A 248 -21.71 4.14 -2.34
CA ARG A 248 -21.63 2.96 -3.21
C ARG A 248 -20.26 2.28 -3.16
N PRO A 249 -20.15 1.03 -3.62
CA PRO A 249 -18.85 0.39 -3.86
C PRO A 249 -17.94 1.28 -4.72
N GLY A 250 -16.71 1.46 -4.25
CA GLY A 250 -15.70 2.22 -4.97
C GLY A 250 -15.02 1.42 -6.09
N PRO A 251 -14.06 2.04 -6.79
CA PRO A 251 -13.27 1.37 -7.81
C PRO A 251 -12.45 0.22 -7.21
N ARG A 252 -12.18 -0.80 -8.04
CA ARG A 252 -11.44 -2.00 -7.62
C ARG A 252 -10.03 -1.67 -7.17
N GLU A 253 -9.42 -0.64 -7.74
CA GLU A 253 -8.10 -0.11 -7.43
C GLU A 253 -7.98 0.43 -6.00
N LEU A 254 -9.11 0.74 -5.36
CA LEU A 254 -9.18 1.15 -3.94
C LEU A 254 -9.71 0.01 -3.05
N GLY A 255 -9.67 -1.24 -3.51
CA GLY A 255 -10.24 -2.38 -2.77
C GLY A 255 -11.77 -2.33 -2.67
N ASN A 256 -12.42 -1.69 -3.64
CA ASN A 256 -13.87 -1.40 -3.66
C ASN A 256 -14.34 -0.41 -2.57
N TRP A 257 -13.43 0.35 -1.96
CA TRP A 257 -13.78 1.42 -1.03
C TRP A 257 -13.98 2.75 -1.77
N PRO A 258 -15.04 3.51 -1.47
CA PRO A 258 -15.36 4.72 -2.22
C PRO A 258 -14.47 5.91 -1.89
N ARG A 259 -13.77 5.89 -0.74
CA ARG A 259 -13.04 7.05 -0.22
C ARG A 259 -11.55 6.82 -0.07
N VAL A 260 -10.78 7.86 -0.34
CA VAL A 260 -9.42 8.03 0.19
C VAL A 260 -9.51 8.90 1.44
N LEU A 261 -9.15 8.33 2.59
CA LEU A 261 -9.27 8.97 3.91
C LEU A 261 -7.94 9.52 4.41
N ALA A 262 -6.83 8.90 4.00
CA ALA A 262 -5.50 9.37 4.34
C ALA A 262 -4.51 9.08 3.23
N VAL A 263 -3.46 9.89 3.18
CA VAL A 263 -2.32 9.75 2.28
C VAL A 263 -1.07 9.60 3.14
N ILE A 264 -0.28 8.58 2.87
CA ILE A 264 1.03 8.34 3.48
C ILE A 264 2.08 8.61 2.41
N ALA A 265 2.66 9.81 2.45
CA ALA A 265 3.54 10.35 1.43
C ALA A 265 4.78 10.99 2.06
N PRO A 266 5.89 11.13 1.30
CA PRO A 266 7.09 11.80 1.79
C PRO A 266 6.82 13.29 2.05
N GLY A 267 7.20 13.77 3.23
CA GLY A 267 7.24 15.20 3.58
C GLY A 267 8.65 15.66 3.94
N PHE A 268 8.90 16.97 3.80
CA PHE A 268 10.14 17.60 4.24
C PHE A 268 10.10 17.86 5.74
N VAL A 269 11.15 17.43 6.46
CA VAL A 269 11.39 17.88 7.83
C VAL A 269 12.14 19.22 7.73
N ASN A 270 11.42 20.34 7.79
CA ASN A 270 12.07 21.64 8.02
C ASN A 270 12.56 21.65 9.48
N SER A 271 13.89 21.70 9.67
CA SER A 271 14.56 21.75 10.97
C SER A 271 14.14 22.93 11.85
N TYR A 272 13.42 23.92 11.31
CA TYR A 272 12.93 25.09 12.03
C TYR A 272 11.56 24.91 12.72
N LYS A 273 10.85 23.79 12.56
CA LYS A 273 9.49 23.61 13.13
C LYS A 273 9.32 22.53 14.20
N TYR A 274 10.40 21.85 14.61
CA TYR A 274 10.31 20.83 15.67
C TYR A 274 10.89 21.34 16.99
N GLY A 275 10.27 22.41 17.50
CA GLY A 275 10.24 22.74 18.92
C GLY A 275 8.77 22.69 19.36
N GLY A 276 8.25 21.48 19.58
CA GLY A 276 6.84 21.31 19.93
C GLY A 276 6.42 19.86 19.83
N TRP A 277 6.49 19.18 20.97
CA TRP A 277 5.71 17.97 21.22
C TRP A 277 4.24 18.28 20.92
N LEU A 278 3.70 17.70 19.84
CA LEU A 278 2.25 17.76 19.62
C LEU A 278 1.62 16.65 20.45
N HIS A 279 1.12 17.09 21.59
CA HIS A 279 -0.04 16.55 22.28
C HIS A 279 -1.10 16.09 21.27
N VAL A 280 -1.66 14.93 21.56
CA VAL A 280 -2.93 14.47 21.02
C VAL A 280 -3.99 15.45 21.53
N ASP A 281 -4.49 16.34 20.67
CA ASP A 281 -5.69 17.11 20.98
C ASP A 281 -6.74 16.91 19.87
N GLU A 282 -7.87 16.40 20.36
CA GLU A 282 -9.24 16.54 19.89
C GLU A 282 -9.55 16.37 18.40
N VAL A 283 -10.03 15.16 18.12
CA VAL A 283 -11.10 14.92 17.15
C VAL A 283 -12.32 15.76 17.56
N SER A 284 -12.46 16.96 16.99
CA SER A 284 -13.75 17.68 16.98
C SER A 284 -14.60 17.14 15.84
N PHE A 285 -15.57 16.30 16.18
CA PHE A 285 -16.76 16.11 15.37
C PHE A 285 -17.65 17.34 15.54
N ARG A 286 -17.92 18.04 14.45
CA ARG A 286 -19.11 18.87 14.26
C ARG A 286 -19.73 18.52 12.92
#